data_AF-A0A5E4LA54-F1
#
_entry.id   AF-A0A5E4LA54-F1
#
_cell.length_a   1.000
_cell.length_b   1.000
_cell.length_c   1.000
_cell.angle_alpha   90.00
_cell.angle_beta   90.00
_cell.angle_gamma   90.00
#
_symmetry.space_group_name_H-M   'P 1'
#
loop_
_entity.id
_entity.type
_entity.pdbx_description
1 polymer ?
#
loop_
_entity_poly.entity_id
_entity_poly.type
_entity_poly.pdbx_seq_one_letter_code
_entity_poly.pdbx_strand_id
1 'polypeptide(L)'
;MPEYTLFLGCIIPARFPFMEKSTRLVLSKLGCVLHDLEGATCCPTKSIIKPIGDMTWYVTAARNLALAERAGHNLLVPCNGCYSTLKSVEVEMRINPGLREEVNTILSTAGLEYNGTIEVKHLVEVLHDEIGIPKIKQHIKKPFDGMKIAAHAGCHMLRPSSSIFFDDPNKPKKFDALIDALGAKSIEYETKMLCCGGNLNNADEPEEATALARMKLLEVTKKADAISLTCPSCFMQYDSRQYLMQKSGEKLNVPILYYPELLGLAMGFTPEELGMDMHRIDAAEFLSKWDSRYNYLKKLKEVFDLPSVRKCYECGACVNDCPVVKINPEFNPNEIIGRLLSGELEAVIESHNIWRCVDCYTCYELCPQKMGMNKIFDKLKHIALEKGKGPKGFAASIEMFKKDGRLGEPTSVRKKLKLPEPPKSGAEELKKLLNHINQKGEENEV
;
A
#
# COMPACT_ATOMS: atom_id res chain seq x y z
N MET A 1 -5.88 -21.58 16.53
CA MET A 1 -5.09 -20.75 15.59
C MET A 1 -5.19 -21.44 14.24
N PRO A 2 -5.28 -20.73 13.09
CA PRO A 2 -5.29 -21.41 11.81
C PRO A 2 -3.98 -22.18 11.61
N GLU A 3 -4.07 -23.45 11.25
CA GLU A 3 -2.91 -24.34 11.04
C GLU A 3 -2.89 -24.81 9.59
N TYR A 4 -1.72 -24.74 8.97
CA TYR A 4 -1.53 -25.18 7.59
C TYR A 4 -0.23 -25.95 7.43
N THR A 5 -0.24 -26.87 6.48
CA THR A 5 0.99 -27.48 5.98
C THR A 5 1.54 -26.61 4.85
N LEU A 6 2.78 -26.16 4.96
CA LEU A 6 3.40 -25.25 3.98
C LEU A 6 4.04 -26.02 2.83
N PHE A 7 3.59 -25.76 1.61
CA PHE A 7 4.20 -26.31 0.39
C PHE A 7 5.14 -25.28 -0.25
N LEU A 8 6.44 -25.46 -0.09
CA LEU A 8 7.46 -24.51 -0.59
C LEU A 8 7.72 -24.63 -2.10
N GLY A 9 7.37 -25.77 -2.71
CA GLY A 9 7.75 -26.07 -4.09
C GLY A 9 9.26 -26.14 -4.28
N CYS A 10 9.75 -25.80 -5.47
CA CYS A 10 11.17 -25.93 -5.81
C CYS A 10 11.94 -24.60 -5.81
N ILE A 11 11.35 -23.52 -6.33
CA ILE A 11 12.07 -22.26 -6.54
C ILE A 11 12.33 -21.52 -5.23
N ILE A 12 11.36 -21.49 -4.31
CA ILE A 12 11.51 -20.80 -3.02
C ILE A 12 12.72 -21.35 -2.25
N PRO A 13 12.79 -22.66 -1.92
CA PRO A 13 13.89 -23.17 -1.11
C PRO A 13 15.23 -23.17 -1.87
N ALA A 14 15.21 -23.35 -3.20
CA ALA A 14 16.46 -23.47 -3.97
C ALA A 14 17.06 -22.14 -4.43
N ARG A 15 16.26 -21.09 -4.58
CA ARG A 15 16.72 -19.82 -5.17
C ARG A 15 16.35 -18.58 -4.36
N PHE A 16 15.17 -18.57 -3.74
CA PHE A 16 14.63 -17.38 -3.06
C PHE A 16 14.15 -17.70 -1.63
N PRO A 17 15.06 -18.17 -0.73
CA PRO A 17 14.67 -18.57 0.63
C PRO A 17 14.11 -17.40 1.46
N PHE A 18 14.40 -16.15 1.09
CA PHE A 18 13.78 -14.97 1.68
C PHE A 18 12.24 -14.94 1.53
N MET A 19 11.68 -15.57 0.48
CA MET A 19 10.22 -15.69 0.31
C MET A 19 9.60 -16.61 1.35
N GLU A 20 10.30 -17.70 1.72
CA GLU A 20 9.89 -18.55 2.83
C GLU A 20 10.01 -17.81 4.15
N LYS A 21 11.16 -17.16 4.39
CA LYS A 21 11.41 -16.37 5.60
C LYS A 21 10.31 -15.34 5.84
N SER A 22 10.04 -14.50 4.84
CA SER A 22 8.98 -13.47 4.92
C SER A 22 7.59 -14.09 5.11
N THR A 23 7.26 -15.17 4.39
CA THR A 23 5.97 -15.89 4.57
C THR A 23 5.78 -16.39 6.00
N ARG A 24 6.80 -17.06 6.57
CA ARG A 24 6.73 -17.57 7.95
C ARG A 24 6.63 -16.44 8.97
N LEU A 25 7.40 -15.36 8.81
CA LEU A 25 7.37 -14.21 9.72
C LEU A 25 5.99 -13.56 9.77
N VAL A 26 5.40 -13.24 8.62
CA VAL A 26 4.11 -12.54 8.58
C VAL A 26 2.95 -13.42 9.04
N LEU A 27 2.95 -14.71 8.68
CA LEU A 27 1.89 -15.63 9.09
C LEU A 27 1.98 -15.97 10.58
N SER A 28 3.20 -16.16 11.12
CA SER A 28 3.40 -16.30 12.56
C SER A 28 2.93 -15.06 13.31
N LYS A 29 3.24 -13.86 12.80
CA LYS A 29 2.76 -12.59 13.37
C LYS A 29 1.23 -12.48 13.37
N LEU A 30 0.57 -13.06 12.38
CA LEU A 30 -0.89 -13.16 12.27
C LEU A 30 -1.49 -14.31 13.09
N GLY A 31 -0.67 -15.05 13.84
CA GLY A 31 -1.11 -16.15 14.71
C GLY A 31 -1.46 -17.43 13.95
N CYS A 32 -0.85 -17.68 12.80
CA CYS A 32 -0.93 -18.96 12.09
C CYS A 32 0.20 -19.87 12.54
N VAL A 33 -0.08 -21.17 12.59
CA VAL A 33 0.94 -22.21 12.79
C VAL A 33 1.21 -22.88 11.44
N LEU A 34 2.48 -22.96 11.07
CA LEU A 34 2.92 -23.57 9.81
C LEU A 34 3.69 -24.84 10.09
N HIS A 35 3.25 -25.93 9.48
CA HIS A 35 3.89 -27.24 9.54
C HIS A 35 4.64 -27.51 8.24
N ASP A 36 5.80 -28.14 8.32
CA ASP A 36 6.57 -28.48 7.13
C ASP A 36 6.07 -29.77 6.50
N LEU A 37 6.02 -29.82 5.16
CA LEU A 37 5.65 -31.03 4.45
C LEU A 37 6.89 -31.90 4.17
N GLU A 38 7.17 -32.83 5.07
CA GLU A 38 8.28 -33.77 4.89
C GLU A 38 8.10 -34.62 3.62
N GLY A 39 9.21 -34.78 2.88
CA GLY A 39 9.22 -35.59 1.66
C GLY A 39 8.51 -34.97 0.45
N ALA A 40 8.06 -33.71 0.54
CA ALA A 40 7.52 -32.97 -0.60
C ALA A 40 8.52 -32.91 -1.76
N THR A 41 8.01 -33.00 -2.98
CA THR A 41 8.81 -32.83 -4.21
C THR A 41 8.26 -31.68 -5.06
N CYS A 42 8.67 -31.59 -6.33
CA CYS A 42 8.06 -30.64 -7.26
C CYS A 42 6.53 -30.83 -7.32
N CYS A 43 5.82 -29.72 -7.51
CA CYS A 43 4.37 -29.68 -7.66
C CYS A 43 3.87 -30.22 -8.99
N PRO A 44 4.57 -31.15 -9.65
CA PRO A 44 4.97 -31.10 -11.08
C PRO A 44 4.59 -29.85 -11.90
N THR A 45 5.57 -29.02 -12.27
CA THR A 45 5.35 -27.87 -13.18
C THR A 45 4.62 -28.28 -14.46
N LYS A 46 3.39 -27.79 -14.65
CA LYS A 46 2.51 -28.19 -15.76
C LYS A 46 3.17 -28.07 -17.13
N SER A 47 3.93 -27.00 -17.40
CA SER A 47 4.57 -26.77 -18.71
C SER A 47 5.73 -27.71 -19.02
N ILE A 48 6.28 -28.42 -18.03
CA ILE A 48 7.43 -29.32 -18.20
C ILE A 48 6.99 -30.78 -18.01
N ILE A 49 6.21 -31.06 -16.98
CA ILE A 49 5.88 -32.44 -16.57
C ILE A 49 4.61 -32.95 -17.24
N LYS A 50 3.61 -32.11 -17.51
CA LYS A 50 2.40 -32.60 -18.20
C LYS A 50 2.69 -33.13 -19.61
N PRO A 51 3.56 -32.51 -20.43
CA PRO A 51 3.91 -33.03 -21.75
C PRO A 51 4.51 -34.45 -21.77
N ILE A 52 5.15 -34.89 -20.68
CA ILE A 52 5.71 -36.25 -20.61
C ILE A 52 4.67 -37.32 -20.24
N GLY A 53 3.45 -36.93 -19.88
CA GLY A 53 2.33 -37.85 -19.64
C GLY A 53 1.36 -37.38 -18.56
N ASP A 54 0.05 -37.54 -18.81
CA ASP A 54 -1.00 -37.14 -17.89
C ASP A 54 -0.94 -37.89 -16.56
N MET A 55 -0.76 -39.22 -16.60
CA MET A 55 -0.65 -40.01 -15.37
C MET A 55 0.57 -39.63 -14.54
N THR A 56 1.71 -39.32 -15.17
CA THR A 56 2.89 -38.81 -14.46
C THR A 56 2.56 -37.51 -13.73
N TRP A 57 1.85 -36.59 -14.38
CA TRP A 57 1.43 -35.33 -13.78
C TRP A 57 0.46 -35.53 -12.62
N TYR A 58 -0.58 -36.36 -12.79
CA TYR A 58 -1.55 -36.66 -11.72
C TYR A 58 -0.90 -37.36 -10.54
N VAL A 59 -0.17 -38.45 -10.76
CA VAL A 59 0.45 -39.25 -9.70
C VAL A 59 1.44 -38.43 -8.89
N THR A 60 2.31 -37.64 -9.52
CA THR A 60 3.33 -36.88 -8.80
C THR A 60 2.75 -35.69 -8.03
N ALA A 61 1.67 -35.08 -8.52
CA ALA A 61 0.92 -34.09 -7.74
C ALA A 61 0.14 -34.73 -6.59
N ALA A 62 -0.60 -35.81 -6.87
CA ALA A 62 -1.38 -36.56 -5.88
C ALA A 62 -0.50 -37.14 -4.77
N ARG A 63 0.75 -37.52 -5.07
CA ARG A 63 1.74 -37.90 -4.06
C ARG A 63 1.92 -36.81 -3.00
N ASN A 64 2.08 -35.56 -3.42
CA ASN A 64 2.23 -34.44 -2.48
C ASN A 64 0.92 -34.17 -1.72
N LEU A 65 -0.24 -34.34 -2.36
CA LEU A 65 -1.54 -34.22 -1.70
C LEU A 65 -1.76 -35.32 -0.65
N ALA A 66 -1.36 -36.56 -0.93
CA ALA A 66 -1.40 -37.68 0.01
C ALA A 66 -0.51 -37.43 1.24
N LEU A 67 0.69 -36.88 1.03
CA LEU A 67 1.57 -36.49 2.13
C LEU A 67 0.93 -35.39 3.00
N ALA A 68 0.32 -34.38 2.36
CA ALA A 68 -0.35 -33.30 3.07
C ALA A 68 -1.59 -33.79 3.82
N GLU A 69 -2.35 -34.73 3.26
CA GLU A 69 -3.49 -35.38 3.90
C GLU A 69 -3.07 -36.18 5.13
N ARG A 70 -1.96 -36.92 5.02
CA ARG A 70 -1.35 -37.62 6.16
C ARG A 70 -0.91 -36.66 7.28
N ALA A 71 -0.45 -35.47 6.92
CA ALA A 71 -0.08 -34.43 7.89
C ALA A 71 -1.29 -33.80 8.59
N GLY A 72 -2.51 -34.00 8.08
CA GLY A 72 -3.76 -33.63 8.77
C GLY A 72 -4.17 -32.16 8.70
N HIS A 73 -3.49 -31.34 7.91
CA HIS A 73 -3.80 -29.91 7.73
C HIS A 73 -3.97 -29.54 6.26
N ASN A 74 -4.77 -28.51 6.00
CA ASN A 74 -4.91 -27.93 4.66
C ASN A 74 -3.55 -27.43 4.14
N LEU A 75 -3.35 -27.55 2.84
CA LEU A 75 -2.08 -27.21 2.19
C LEU A 75 -2.06 -25.74 1.83
N LEU A 76 -1.13 -24.97 2.42
CA LEU A 76 -0.88 -23.58 2.07
C LEU A 76 0.22 -23.48 1.01
N VAL A 77 -0.10 -22.82 -0.10
CA VAL A 77 0.80 -22.69 -1.24
C VAL A 77 1.11 -21.20 -1.54
N PRO A 78 2.33 -20.74 -1.28
CA PRO A 78 2.78 -19.36 -1.52
C PRO A 78 3.39 -19.20 -2.94
N CYS A 79 2.90 -19.97 -3.91
CA CYS A 79 3.38 -19.94 -5.30
C CYS A 79 2.23 -20.23 -6.26
N ASN A 80 1.98 -19.32 -7.20
CA ASN A 80 0.90 -19.46 -8.18
C ASN A 80 1.00 -20.76 -9.02
N GLY A 81 2.21 -21.11 -9.49
CA GLY A 81 2.41 -22.30 -10.33
C GLY A 81 2.14 -23.60 -9.58
N CYS A 82 2.62 -23.69 -8.33
CA CYS A 82 2.35 -24.82 -7.45
C CYS A 82 0.86 -24.88 -7.09
N TYR A 83 0.25 -23.74 -6.78
CA TYR A 83 -1.15 -23.64 -6.41
C TYR A 83 -2.06 -24.13 -7.54
N SER A 84 -1.95 -23.57 -8.74
CA SER A 84 -2.79 -23.99 -9.86
C SER A 84 -2.65 -25.47 -10.17
N THR A 85 -1.43 -26.03 -10.08
CA THR A 85 -1.22 -27.45 -10.35
C THR A 85 -1.87 -28.33 -9.30
N LEU A 86 -1.52 -28.13 -8.02
CA LEU A 86 -2.01 -28.95 -6.92
C LEU A 86 -3.52 -28.79 -6.75
N LYS A 87 -4.05 -27.57 -6.91
CA LYS A 87 -5.48 -27.28 -6.84
C LYS A 87 -6.25 -27.95 -7.98
N SER A 88 -5.73 -27.92 -9.20
CA SER A 88 -6.38 -28.57 -10.34
C SER A 88 -6.45 -30.09 -10.16
N VAL A 89 -5.37 -30.71 -9.69
CA VAL A 89 -5.33 -32.16 -9.42
C VAL A 89 -6.24 -32.52 -8.25
N GLU A 90 -6.23 -31.73 -7.18
CA GLU A 90 -7.12 -31.92 -6.03
C GLU A 90 -8.59 -31.93 -6.46
N VAL A 91 -9.01 -30.91 -7.22
CA VAL A 91 -10.40 -30.78 -7.69
C VAL A 91 -10.77 -31.93 -8.64
N GLU A 92 -9.92 -32.24 -9.62
CA GLU A 92 -10.18 -33.30 -10.59
C GLU A 92 -10.32 -34.66 -9.90
N MET A 93 -9.42 -35.01 -8.99
CA MET A 93 -9.47 -36.28 -8.26
C MET A 93 -10.66 -36.38 -7.30
N ARG A 94 -11.22 -35.25 -6.83
CA ARG A 94 -12.46 -35.26 -6.03
C ARG A 94 -13.70 -35.57 -6.87
N ILE A 95 -13.76 -35.05 -8.10
CA ILE A 95 -14.95 -35.20 -8.97
C ILE A 95 -14.87 -36.41 -9.90
N ASN A 96 -13.69 -37.02 -10.06
CA ASN A 96 -13.46 -38.16 -10.93
C ASN A 96 -12.97 -39.39 -10.13
N PRO A 97 -13.89 -40.23 -9.62
CA PRO A 97 -13.53 -41.40 -8.81
C PRO A 97 -12.66 -42.41 -9.55
N GLY A 98 -12.86 -42.59 -10.86
CA GLY A 98 -12.08 -43.54 -11.67
C GLY A 98 -10.62 -43.12 -11.78
N LEU A 99 -10.36 -41.83 -12.05
CA LEU A 99 -9.00 -41.29 -12.02
C LEU A 99 -8.37 -41.43 -10.62
N ARG A 100 -9.14 -41.15 -9.56
CA ARG A 100 -8.64 -41.29 -8.18
C ARG A 100 -8.24 -42.72 -7.87
N GLU A 101 -9.03 -43.71 -8.27
CA GLU A 101 -8.72 -45.14 -8.10
C GLU A 101 -7.46 -45.56 -8.88
N GLU A 102 -7.33 -45.13 -10.13
CA GLU A 102 -6.16 -45.41 -10.96
C GLU A 102 -4.88 -44.80 -10.35
N VAL A 103 -4.96 -43.53 -9.92
CA VAL A 103 -3.84 -42.85 -9.25
C VAL A 103 -3.50 -43.51 -7.92
N ASN A 104 -4.49 -43.86 -7.09
CA ASN A 104 -4.27 -44.53 -5.80
C ASN A 104 -3.67 -45.93 -5.98
N THR A 105 -4.03 -46.65 -7.04
CA THR A 105 -3.39 -47.93 -7.40
C THR A 105 -1.88 -47.74 -7.55
N ILE A 106 -1.45 -46.67 -8.22
CA ILE A 106 -0.02 -46.36 -8.40
C ILE A 106 0.60 -45.86 -7.09
N LEU A 107 -0.08 -44.97 -6.35
CA LEU A 107 0.43 -44.44 -5.08
C LEU A 107 0.64 -45.53 -4.02
N SER A 108 -0.17 -46.60 -4.04
CA SER A 108 -0.04 -47.72 -3.10
C SER A 108 1.32 -48.41 -3.17
N THR A 109 1.99 -48.39 -4.34
CA THR A 109 3.36 -48.91 -4.51
C THR A 109 4.40 -48.15 -3.67
N ALA A 110 4.08 -46.93 -3.26
CA ALA A 110 4.88 -46.09 -2.36
C ALA A 110 4.27 -46.00 -0.94
N GLY A 111 3.26 -46.82 -0.62
CA GLY A 111 2.56 -46.77 0.66
C GLY A 111 1.80 -45.46 0.88
N LEU A 112 1.28 -44.85 -0.18
CA LEU A 112 0.52 -43.61 -0.17
C LEU A 112 -0.89 -43.84 -0.73
N GLU A 113 -1.83 -43.02 -0.28
CA GLU A 113 -3.20 -42.98 -0.77
C GLU A 113 -3.72 -41.55 -0.60
N TYR A 114 -4.52 -41.06 -1.55
CA TYR A 114 -5.17 -39.76 -1.46
C TYR A 114 -6.70 -39.91 -1.50
N ASN A 115 -7.36 -39.43 -0.45
CA ASN A 115 -8.80 -39.56 -0.24
C ASN A 115 -9.58 -38.29 -0.57
N GLY A 116 -8.91 -37.14 -0.64
CA GLY A 116 -9.54 -35.87 -1.03
C GLY A 116 -10.06 -35.03 0.15
N THR A 117 -9.57 -35.27 1.36
CA THR A 117 -10.08 -34.66 2.61
C THR A 117 -9.46 -33.30 2.94
N ILE A 118 -8.34 -32.94 2.31
CA ILE A 118 -7.68 -31.63 2.49
C ILE A 118 -7.97 -30.67 1.34
N GLU A 119 -7.92 -29.38 1.61
CA GLU A 119 -7.98 -28.32 0.60
C GLU A 119 -6.58 -27.77 0.28
N VAL A 120 -6.37 -27.43 -0.99
CA VAL A 120 -5.22 -26.64 -1.43
C VAL A 120 -5.61 -25.16 -1.44
N LYS A 121 -4.89 -24.35 -0.67
CA LYS A 121 -5.15 -22.92 -0.46
C LYS A 121 -4.01 -22.06 -0.97
N HIS A 122 -4.35 -20.97 -1.66
CA HIS A 122 -3.35 -19.98 -2.04
C HIS A 122 -3.08 -19.02 -0.87
N LEU A 123 -1.86 -18.49 -0.78
CA LEU A 123 -1.51 -17.49 0.24
C LEU A 123 -2.47 -16.27 0.26
N VAL A 124 -2.83 -15.74 -0.91
CA VAL A 124 -3.79 -14.62 -1.01
C VAL A 124 -5.19 -15.01 -0.55
N GLU A 125 -5.62 -16.23 -0.86
CA GLU A 125 -6.92 -16.78 -0.42
C GLU A 125 -6.96 -16.83 1.12
N VAL A 126 -5.93 -17.39 1.76
CA VAL A 126 -5.82 -17.44 3.22
C VAL A 126 -5.80 -16.05 3.84
N LEU A 127 -4.96 -15.14 3.33
CA LEU A 127 -4.84 -13.78 3.88
C LEU A 127 -6.13 -12.98 3.75
N HIS A 128 -6.83 -13.10 2.62
CA HIS A 128 -8.04 -12.32 2.36
C HIS A 128 -9.30 -12.94 2.98
N ASP A 129 -9.52 -14.24 2.79
CA ASP A 129 -10.80 -14.90 3.12
C ASP A 129 -10.81 -15.50 4.52
N GLU A 130 -9.68 -16.01 5.01
CA GLU A 130 -9.62 -16.71 6.30
C GLU A 130 -9.07 -15.82 7.43
N ILE A 131 -7.95 -15.13 7.19
CA ILE A 131 -7.34 -14.19 8.16
C ILE A 131 -8.11 -12.87 8.17
N GLY A 132 -8.40 -12.33 6.99
CA GLY A 132 -9.21 -11.14 6.80
C GLY A 132 -8.44 -9.81 6.93
N ILE A 133 -8.85 -8.85 6.11
CA ILE A 133 -8.34 -7.47 6.11
C ILE A 133 -8.37 -6.80 7.50
N PRO A 134 -9.44 -6.94 8.33
CA PRO A 134 -9.46 -6.31 9.65
C PRO A 134 -8.30 -6.76 10.55
N LYS A 135 -7.98 -8.05 10.55
CA LYS A 135 -6.87 -8.60 11.35
C LYS A 135 -5.51 -8.13 10.82
N ILE A 136 -5.36 -8.08 9.50
CA ILE A 136 -4.16 -7.51 8.87
C ILE A 136 -3.95 -6.07 9.32
N LYS A 137 -4.99 -5.22 9.21
CA LYS A 137 -4.93 -3.80 9.61
C LYS A 137 -4.51 -3.58 11.07
N GLN A 138 -4.93 -4.46 11.98
CA GLN A 138 -4.54 -4.40 13.39
C GLN A 138 -3.04 -4.61 13.63
N HIS A 139 -2.34 -5.26 12.69
CA HIS A 139 -0.90 -5.55 12.79
C HIS A 139 -0.04 -4.53 12.03
N ILE A 140 -0.64 -3.57 11.32
CA ILE A 140 0.10 -2.57 10.56
C ILE A 140 0.64 -1.50 11.50
N LYS A 141 1.98 -1.38 11.54
CA LYS A 141 2.70 -0.36 12.32
C LYS A 141 3.15 0.81 11.45
N LYS A 142 3.58 0.51 10.22
CA LYS A 142 4.10 1.50 9.27
C LYS A 142 3.35 1.35 7.93
N PRO A 143 2.23 2.07 7.72
CA PRO A 143 1.48 1.97 6.47
C PRO A 143 2.24 2.58 5.28
N PHE A 144 1.84 2.18 4.08
CA PHE A 144 2.34 2.69 2.80
C PHE A 144 1.52 3.89 2.27
N ASP A 145 1.03 4.74 3.18
CA ASP A 145 0.19 5.90 2.85
C ASP A 145 0.79 6.77 1.73
N GLY A 146 0.11 6.84 0.58
CA GLY A 146 0.54 7.65 -0.57
C GLY A 146 1.52 6.96 -1.52
N MET A 147 1.90 5.72 -1.26
CA MET A 147 2.64 4.88 -2.21
C MET A 147 1.68 4.22 -3.20
N LYS A 148 2.12 4.04 -4.44
CA LYS A 148 1.37 3.38 -5.52
C LYS A 148 2.02 2.04 -5.83
N ILE A 149 1.26 0.96 -5.77
CA ILE A 149 1.76 -0.40 -6.00
C ILE A 149 1.00 -1.03 -7.16
N ALA A 150 1.72 -1.61 -8.12
CA ALA A 150 1.14 -2.37 -9.21
C ALA A 150 0.95 -3.83 -8.77
N ALA A 151 -0.30 -4.26 -8.60
CA ALA A 151 -0.63 -5.64 -8.24
C ALA A 151 -0.46 -6.57 -9.44
N HIS A 152 0.54 -7.46 -9.40
CA HIS A 152 0.67 -8.55 -10.37
C HIS A 152 0.15 -9.87 -9.78
N ALA A 153 -1.14 -10.11 -9.98
CA ALA A 153 -1.84 -11.34 -9.61
C ALA A 153 -1.18 -12.61 -10.18
N GLY A 154 -0.62 -12.52 -11.39
CA GLY A 154 -0.13 -13.67 -12.15
C GLY A 154 -1.26 -14.57 -12.66
N CYS A 155 -0.97 -15.35 -13.71
CA CYS A 155 -2.00 -16.16 -14.38
C CYS A 155 -2.54 -17.29 -13.49
N HIS A 156 -1.66 -18.06 -12.88
CA HIS A 156 -1.99 -19.29 -12.14
C HIS A 156 -2.50 -19.06 -10.71
N MET A 157 -2.58 -17.81 -10.24
CA MET A 157 -3.32 -17.53 -9.01
C MET A 157 -4.83 -17.66 -9.23
N LEU A 158 -5.32 -17.38 -10.45
CA LEU A 158 -6.75 -17.25 -10.74
C LEU A 158 -7.24 -18.23 -11.82
N ARG A 159 -6.33 -18.90 -12.52
CA ARG A 159 -6.63 -19.73 -13.70
C ARG A 159 -5.98 -21.12 -13.59
N PRO A 160 -6.63 -22.18 -14.08
CA PRO A 160 -7.91 -22.17 -14.80
C PRO A 160 -9.11 -21.98 -13.86
N SER A 161 -10.08 -21.19 -14.31
CA SER A 161 -11.31 -20.92 -13.54
C SER A 161 -12.27 -22.10 -13.48
N SER A 162 -11.90 -23.27 -14.01
CA SER A 162 -12.62 -24.54 -13.83
C SER A 162 -12.22 -25.25 -12.54
N SER A 163 -11.10 -24.86 -11.92
CA SER A 163 -10.57 -25.46 -10.69
C SER A 163 -10.31 -24.41 -9.61
N ILE A 164 -10.05 -23.17 -10.01
CA ILE A 164 -9.74 -22.06 -9.11
C ILE A 164 -10.91 -21.07 -9.10
N PHE A 165 -11.56 -20.93 -7.94
CA PHE A 165 -12.82 -20.18 -7.80
C PHE A 165 -12.83 -19.23 -6.60
N PHE A 166 -11.68 -18.66 -6.21
CA PHE A 166 -11.64 -17.73 -5.08
C PHE A 166 -11.70 -16.25 -5.50
N ASP A 167 -11.50 -15.89 -6.77
CA ASP A 167 -11.66 -14.50 -7.25
C ASP A 167 -11.95 -14.50 -8.76
N ASP A 168 -12.31 -13.35 -9.32
CA ASP A 168 -12.58 -13.22 -10.77
C ASP A 168 -11.28 -13.33 -11.58
N PRO A 169 -11.20 -14.24 -12.58
CA PRO A 169 -9.98 -14.49 -13.35
C PRO A 169 -9.59 -13.37 -14.33
N ASN A 170 -10.48 -12.41 -14.59
CA ASN A 170 -10.29 -11.30 -15.50
C ASN A 170 -10.31 -9.94 -14.79
N LYS A 171 -10.95 -9.86 -13.62
CA LYS A 171 -11.04 -8.65 -12.80
C LYS A 171 -10.89 -8.97 -11.30
N PRO A 172 -9.75 -9.52 -10.87
CA PRO A 172 -9.51 -9.85 -9.47
C PRO A 172 -9.56 -8.60 -8.60
N LYS A 173 -9.99 -8.76 -7.35
CA LYS A 173 -10.07 -7.66 -6.37
C LYS A 173 -9.39 -7.98 -5.06
N LYS A 174 -9.23 -9.26 -4.72
CA LYS A 174 -8.75 -9.67 -3.39
C LYS A 174 -7.29 -9.28 -3.18
N PHE A 175 -6.45 -9.43 -4.20
CA PHE A 175 -5.05 -9.05 -4.09
C PHE A 175 -4.86 -7.52 -4.02
N ASP A 176 -5.64 -6.77 -4.79
CA ASP A 176 -5.69 -5.30 -4.68
C ASP A 176 -6.14 -4.85 -3.30
N ALA A 177 -7.20 -5.47 -2.75
CA ALA A 177 -7.72 -5.15 -1.42
C ALA A 177 -6.69 -5.42 -0.31
N LEU A 178 -5.89 -6.47 -0.47
CA LEU A 178 -4.77 -6.79 0.43
C LEU A 178 -3.63 -5.76 0.36
N ILE A 179 -3.36 -5.17 -0.80
CA ILE A 179 -2.38 -4.09 -0.97
C ILE A 179 -2.93 -2.78 -0.39
N ASP A 180 -4.19 -2.45 -0.70
CA ASP A 180 -4.89 -1.27 -0.16
C ASP A 180 -4.99 -1.33 1.38
N ALA A 181 -5.11 -2.53 1.95
CA ALA A 181 -5.14 -2.74 3.40
C ALA A 181 -3.84 -2.32 4.11
N LEU A 182 -2.70 -2.28 3.40
CA LEU A 182 -1.41 -1.83 3.92
C LEU A 182 -1.27 -0.29 3.87
N GLY A 183 -2.28 0.43 3.38
CA GLY A 183 -2.28 1.89 3.23
C GLY A 183 -1.72 2.38 1.89
N ALA A 184 -1.19 1.48 1.05
CA ALA A 184 -0.83 1.80 -0.33
C ALA A 184 -2.08 2.01 -1.19
N LYS A 185 -1.89 2.54 -2.40
CA LYS A 185 -2.89 2.47 -3.46
C LYS A 185 -2.50 1.41 -4.48
N SER A 186 -3.29 0.34 -4.58
CA SER A 186 -3.19 -0.56 -5.72
C SER A 186 -3.70 0.16 -6.97
N ILE A 187 -2.84 0.27 -7.98
CA ILE A 187 -3.16 1.02 -9.20
C ILE A 187 -3.79 0.14 -10.29
N GLU A 188 -4.61 0.76 -11.12
CA GLU A 188 -5.02 0.22 -12.40
C GLU A 188 -4.01 0.61 -13.49
N TYR A 189 -3.75 -0.33 -14.40
CA TYR A 189 -2.76 -0.19 -15.46
C TYR A 189 -3.09 -1.17 -16.59
N GLU A 190 -2.75 -0.83 -17.84
CA GLU A 190 -3.23 -1.53 -19.04
C GLU A 190 -2.73 -2.97 -19.10
N THR A 191 -1.47 -3.21 -18.73
CA THR A 191 -0.86 -4.55 -18.77
C THR A 191 -1.14 -5.38 -17.51
N LYS A 192 -2.06 -4.97 -16.63
CA LYS A 192 -2.32 -5.62 -15.34
C LYS A 192 -2.52 -7.13 -15.44
N MET A 193 -3.44 -7.54 -16.31
CA MET A 193 -3.80 -8.95 -16.53
C MET A 193 -2.89 -9.68 -17.52
N LEU A 194 -1.85 -9.02 -18.06
CA LEU A 194 -0.90 -9.66 -18.97
C LEU A 194 0.03 -10.62 -18.22
N CYS A 195 0.36 -11.75 -18.87
CA CYS A 195 1.35 -12.71 -18.40
C CYS A 195 2.75 -12.08 -18.27
N CYS A 196 3.57 -12.58 -17.35
CA CYS A 196 4.96 -12.14 -17.22
C CYS A 196 5.89 -12.68 -18.33
N GLY A 197 5.44 -13.67 -19.10
CA GLY A 197 6.21 -14.30 -20.19
C GLY A 197 7.19 -15.38 -19.73
N GLY A 198 7.32 -15.64 -18.42
CA GLY A 198 8.38 -16.51 -17.87
C GLY A 198 8.43 -17.93 -18.44
N ASN A 199 7.30 -18.50 -18.88
CA ASN A 199 7.27 -19.84 -19.47
C ASN A 199 7.91 -19.92 -20.87
N LEU A 200 8.05 -18.80 -21.60
CA LEU A 200 8.71 -18.78 -22.91
C LEU A 200 10.19 -19.15 -22.82
N ASN A 201 10.81 -18.92 -21.67
CA ASN A 201 12.18 -19.39 -21.41
C ASN A 201 12.32 -20.92 -21.48
N ASN A 202 11.24 -21.67 -21.20
CA ASN A 202 11.26 -23.12 -21.31
C ASN A 202 11.00 -23.61 -22.74
N ALA A 203 10.62 -22.69 -23.63
CA ALA A 203 10.41 -22.94 -25.06
C ALA A 203 11.58 -22.40 -25.89
N ASP A 204 12.72 -22.09 -25.25
CA ASP A 204 13.91 -21.51 -25.90
C ASP A 204 13.68 -20.14 -26.56
N GLU A 205 12.69 -19.37 -26.09
CA GLU A 205 12.34 -18.01 -26.59
C GLU A 205 12.61 -16.91 -25.52
N PRO A 206 13.87 -16.65 -25.14
CA PRO A 206 14.20 -15.69 -24.08
C PRO A 206 14.00 -14.23 -24.49
N GLU A 207 14.08 -13.88 -25.78
CA GLU A 207 13.80 -12.53 -26.29
C GLU A 207 12.34 -12.16 -26.08
N GLU A 208 11.40 -13.03 -26.45
CA GLU A 208 9.96 -12.85 -26.31
C GLU A 208 9.55 -12.84 -24.83
N ALA A 209 10.17 -13.70 -24.01
CA ALA A 209 10.00 -13.67 -22.57
C ALA A 209 10.38 -12.29 -22.00
N THR A 210 11.50 -11.74 -22.47
CA THR A 210 12.00 -10.41 -22.06
C THR A 210 11.09 -9.30 -22.58
N ALA A 211 10.60 -9.39 -23.82
CA ALA A 211 9.70 -8.41 -24.41
C ALA A 211 8.38 -8.27 -23.62
N LEU A 212 7.78 -9.40 -23.19
CA LEU A 212 6.58 -9.39 -22.36
C LEU A 212 6.82 -8.78 -20.97
N ALA A 213 7.94 -9.12 -20.32
CA ALA A 213 8.30 -8.52 -19.05
C ALA A 213 8.53 -7.01 -19.18
N ARG A 214 9.31 -6.60 -20.19
CA ARG A 214 9.65 -5.21 -20.50
C ARG A 214 8.41 -4.36 -20.77
N MET A 215 7.43 -4.87 -21.51
CA MET A 215 6.18 -4.15 -21.80
C MET A 215 5.48 -3.70 -20.51
N LYS A 216 5.37 -4.58 -19.51
CA LYS A 216 4.77 -4.23 -18.22
C LYS A 216 5.64 -3.27 -17.41
N LEU A 217 6.95 -3.53 -17.35
CA LEU A 217 7.88 -2.72 -16.56
C LEU A 217 7.93 -1.26 -17.07
N LEU A 218 7.90 -1.05 -18.39
CA LEU A 218 7.86 0.29 -19.01
C LEU A 218 6.58 1.07 -18.70
N GLU A 219 5.48 0.37 -18.46
CA GLU A 219 4.23 1.01 -18.05
C GLU A 219 4.29 1.34 -16.55
N VAL A 220 4.70 0.37 -15.73
CA VAL A 220 4.73 0.50 -14.27
C VAL A 220 5.70 1.58 -13.81
N THR A 221 6.90 1.70 -14.41
CA THR A 221 7.89 2.73 -14.08
C THR A 221 7.32 4.17 -14.15
N LYS A 222 6.24 4.38 -14.91
CA LYS A 222 5.58 5.68 -15.06
C LYS A 222 4.40 5.88 -14.10
N LYS A 223 3.88 4.82 -13.48
CA LYS A 223 2.58 4.83 -12.79
C LYS A 223 2.64 4.37 -11.33
N ALA A 224 3.60 3.52 -10.96
CA ALA A 224 3.72 2.94 -9.63
C ALA A 224 5.16 2.96 -9.12
N ASP A 225 5.29 2.83 -7.80
CA ASP A 225 6.54 2.83 -7.07
C ASP A 225 7.18 1.44 -6.98
N ALA A 226 6.37 0.38 -7.12
CA ALA A 226 6.82 -1.02 -7.14
C ALA A 226 5.76 -1.95 -7.77
N ILE A 227 6.18 -3.16 -8.13
CA ILE A 227 5.28 -4.29 -8.43
C ILE A 227 5.22 -5.19 -7.19
N SER A 228 4.01 -5.59 -6.78
CA SER A 228 3.82 -6.65 -5.78
C SER A 228 3.27 -7.92 -6.42
N LEU A 229 3.77 -9.09 -6.03
CA LEU A 229 3.39 -10.40 -6.58
C LEU A 229 3.49 -11.53 -5.56
N THR A 230 2.97 -12.71 -5.90
CA THR A 230 3.00 -13.93 -5.04
C THR A 230 3.57 -15.16 -5.73
N CYS A 231 4.23 -14.96 -6.88
CA CYS A 231 4.78 -16.07 -7.67
C CYS A 231 6.31 -15.96 -7.78
N PRO A 232 7.08 -16.92 -7.24
CA PRO A 232 8.53 -16.96 -7.39
C PRO A 232 9.00 -16.94 -8.85
N SER A 233 8.27 -17.58 -9.76
CA SER A 233 8.59 -17.54 -11.21
C SER A 233 8.38 -16.16 -11.81
N CYS A 234 7.32 -15.44 -11.40
CA CYS A 234 7.10 -14.07 -11.85
C CYS A 234 8.13 -13.11 -11.25
N PHE A 235 8.50 -13.30 -9.97
CA PHE A 235 9.60 -12.57 -9.34
C PHE A 235 10.88 -12.73 -10.15
N MET A 236 11.32 -13.97 -10.37
CA MET A 236 12.51 -14.27 -11.17
C MET A 236 12.45 -13.62 -12.54
N GLN A 237 11.29 -13.67 -13.20
CA GLN A 237 11.11 -13.09 -14.52
C GLN A 237 11.23 -11.56 -14.51
N TYR A 238 10.68 -10.84 -13.54
CA TYR A 238 10.82 -9.38 -13.52
C TYR A 238 12.17 -8.92 -12.95
N ASP A 239 12.62 -9.50 -11.85
CA ASP A 239 13.86 -9.13 -11.16
C ASP A 239 15.10 -9.49 -12.01
N SER A 240 15.21 -10.74 -12.46
CA SER A 240 16.39 -11.17 -13.23
C SER A 240 16.44 -10.56 -14.63
N ARG A 241 15.30 -10.30 -15.27
CA ARG A 241 15.29 -9.69 -16.62
C ARG A 241 15.67 -8.22 -16.56
N GLN A 242 15.18 -7.47 -15.57
CA GLN A 242 15.66 -6.11 -15.34
C GLN A 242 17.18 -6.10 -15.12
N TYR A 243 17.71 -7.04 -14.35
CA TYR A 243 19.15 -7.11 -14.09
C TYR A 243 19.95 -7.35 -15.39
N LEU A 244 19.44 -8.19 -16.30
CA LEU A 244 20.04 -8.38 -17.62
C LEU A 244 19.91 -7.12 -18.50
N MET A 245 18.76 -6.45 -18.49
CA MET A 245 18.54 -5.20 -19.22
C MET A 245 19.45 -4.06 -18.74
N GLN A 246 19.73 -3.99 -17.44
CA GLN A 246 20.68 -3.03 -16.88
C GLN A 246 22.09 -3.23 -17.46
N LYS A 247 22.50 -4.48 -17.72
CA LYS A 247 23.79 -4.79 -18.37
C LYS A 247 23.85 -4.33 -19.81
N SER A 248 22.72 -4.29 -20.52
CA SER A 248 22.60 -3.73 -21.87
C SER A 248 22.29 -2.23 -21.88
N GLY A 249 22.38 -1.54 -20.73
CA GLY A 249 22.22 -0.09 -20.62
C GLY A 249 20.79 0.41 -20.37
N GLU A 250 19.79 -0.48 -20.29
CA GLU A 250 18.41 -0.10 -20.01
C GLU A 250 18.08 -0.29 -18.52
N LYS A 251 17.98 0.82 -17.78
CA LYS A 251 17.71 0.82 -16.34
C LYS A 251 16.27 1.21 -16.05
N LEU A 252 15.41 0.22 -15.86
CA LEU A 252 14.01 0.45 -15.47
C LEU A 252 13.85 0.59 -13.94
N ASN A 253 14.69 -0.11 -13.17
CA ASN A 253 14.78 -0.06 -11.71
C ASN A 253 13.42 -0.13 -10.99
N VAL A 254 12.49 -0.94 -11.50
CA VAL A 254 11.20 -1.15 -10.86
C VAL A 254 11.38 -2.20 -9.76
N PRO A 255 11.20 -1.86 -8.48
CA PRO A 255 11.32 -2.83 -7.40
C PRO A 255 10.22 -3.88 -7.49
N ILE A 256 10.61 -5.15 -7.33
CA ILE A 256 9.69 -6.29 -7.38
C ILE A 256 9.59 -6.85 -5.97
N LEU A 257 8.44 -6.73 -5.34
CA LEU A 257 8.23 -7.14 -3.95
C LEU A 257 7.36 -8.39 -3.91
N TYR A 258 7.85 -9.42 -3.25
CA TYR A 258 7.03 -10.57 -2.89
C TYR A 258 6.06 -10.14 -1.79
N TYR A 259 4.75 -10.41 -1.92
CA TYR A 259 3.74 -9.78 -1.06
C TYR A 259 3.98 -9.95 0.45
N PRO A 260 4.43 -11.12 0.96
CA PRO A 260 4.89 -11.26 2.34
C PRO A 260 5.97 -10.28 2.79
N GLU A 261 6.89 -9.86 1.91
CA GLU A 261 7.86 -8.81 2.22
C GLU A 261 7.14 -7.48 2.43
N LEU A 262 6.24 -7.10 1.50
CA LEU A 262 5.46 -5.87 1.59
C LEU A 262 4.60 -5.84 2.88
N LEU A 263 3.93 -6.95 3.18
CA LEU A 263 3.17 -7.12 4.42
C LEU A 263 4.08 -7.03 5.65
N GLY A 264 5.25 -7.65 5.61
CA GLY A 264 6.23 -7.65 6.70
C GLY A 264 6.76 -6.25 7.01
N LEU A 265 7.12 -5.48 5.97
CA LEU A 265 7.52 -4.09 6.10
C LEU A 265 6.42 -3.27 6.79
N ALA A 266 5.15 -3.46 6.38
CA ALA A 266 4.02 -2.77 7.00
C ALA A 266 3.80 -3.16 8.48
N MET A 267 4.08 -4.41 8.83
CA MET A 267 4.07 -4.93 10.21
C MET A 267 5.25 -4.45 11.07
N GLY A 268 6.23 -3.80 10.45
CA GLY A 268 7.40 -3.21 11.10
C GLY A 268 8.62 -4.11 11.18
N PHE A 269 8.69 -5.18 10.37
CA PHE A 269 9.96 -5.90 10.16
C PHE A 269 10.90 -5.08 9.29
N THR A 270 12.21 -5.22 9.48
CA THR A 270 13.22 -4.53 8.67
C THR A 270 13.45 -5.24 7.33
N PRO A 271 13.98 -4.54 6.29
CA PRO A 271 14.36 -5.17 5.04
C PRO A 271 15.32 -6.36 5.21
N GLU A 272 16.25 -6.28 6.17
CA GLU A 272 17.21 -7.34 6.50
C GLU A 272 16.53 -8.54 7.16
N GLU A 273 15.57 -8.31 8.05
CA GLU A 273 14.74 -9.38 8.63
C GLU A 273 13.97 -10.12 7.54
N LEU A 274 13.57 -9.45 6.47
CA LEU A 274 12.83 -10.04 5.35
C LEU A 274 13.73 -10.66 4.26
N GLY A 275 15.04 -10.37 4.27
CA GLY A 275 16.00 -10.90 3.29
C GLY A 275 15.95 -10.19 1.94
N MET A 276 15.60 -8.91 1.91
CA MET A 276 15.48 -8.11 0.69
C MET A 276 16.82 -7.81 0.00
N ASP A 277 17.95 -8.04 0.69
CA ASP A 277 19.30 -7.96 0.14
C ASP A 277 19.59 -9.02 -0.94
N MET A 278 18.76 -10.05 -1.02
CA MET A 278 18.84 -11.09 -2.05
C MET A 278 18.23 -10.70 -3.40
N HIS A 279 17.58 -9.53 -3.51
CA HIS A 279 17.01 -9.03 -4.75
C HIS A 279 18.13 -8.63 -5.72
N ARG A 280 17.95 -8.85 -7.03
CA ARG A 280 18.92 -8.37 -8.02
C ARG A 280 18.70 -6.90 -8.36
N ILE A 281 17.46 -6.45 -8.28
CA ILE A 281 17.08 -5.05 -8.42
C ILE A 281 16.96 -4.41 -7.05
N ASP A 282 17.75 -3.37 -6.83
CA ASP A 282 17.77 -2.64 -5.58
C ASP A 282 16.41 -1.96 -5.30
N ALA A 283 15.92 -2.12 -4.07
CA ALA A 283 14.70 -1.51 -3.56
C ALA A 283 14.96 -0.29 -2.67
N ALA A 284 16.21 0.14 -2.49
CA ALA A 284 16.59 1.23 -1.59
C ALA A 284 15.87 2.56 -1.91
N GLU A 285 15.72 2.92 -3.19
CA GLU A 285 14.99 4.13 -3.58
C GLU A 285 13.52 4.08 -3.15
N PHE A 286 12.86 2.93 -3.32
CA PHE A 286 11.49 2.71 -2.87
C PHE A 286 11.38 2.79 -1.35
N LEU A 287 12.29 2.15 -0.62
CA LEU A 287 12.31 2.16 0.84
C LEU A 287 12.54 3.57 1.39
N SER A 288 13.48 4.32 0.81
CA SER A 288 13.76 5.72 1.15
C SER A 288 12.57 6.63 0.89
N LYS A 289 11.94 6.50 -0.29
CA LYS A 289 10.73 7.24 -0.65
C LYS A 289 9.59 6.96 0.33
N TRP A 290 9.36 5.69 0.64
CA TRP A 290 8.33 5.29 1.61
C TRP A 290 8.63 5.82 3.02
N ASP A 291 9.87 5.74 3.49
CA ASP A 291 10.25 6.23 4.82
C ASP A 291 10.07 7.75 4.95
N SER A 292 10.56 8.50 3.96
CA SER A 292 10.36 9.96 3.89
C SER A 292 8.87 10.31 3.91
N ARG A 293 8.06 9.61 3.10
CA ARG A 293 6.62 9.82 3.02
C ARG A 293 5.91 9.51 4.33
N TYR A 294 6.26 8.40 4.97
CA TYR A 294 5.71 8.01 6.27
C TYR A 294 6.03 9.04 7.34
N ASN A 295 7.30 9.46 7.44
CA ASN A 295 7.75 10.45 8.42
C ASN A 295 7.09 11.80 8.21
N TYR A 296 6.92 12.23 6.95
CA TYR A 296 6.18 13.44 6.61
C TYR A 296 4.73 13.37 7.10
N LEU A 297 4.00 12.31 6.77
CA LEU A 297 2.60 12.17 7.16
C LEU A 297 2.44 12.00 8.67
N LYS A 298 3.40 11.38 9.36
CA LYS A 298 3.42 11.28 10.82
C LYS A 298 3.46 12.67 11.46
N LYS A 299 4.40 13.53 11.05
CA LYS A 299 4.47 14.93 11.50
C LYS A 299 3.20 15.70 11.16
N LEU A 300 2.66 15.50 9.96
CA LEU A 300 1.44 16.20 9.54
C LEU A 300 0.20 15.81 10.38
N LYS A 301 0.13 14.57 10.88
CA LYS A 301 -0.95 14.11 11.79
C LYS A 301 -0.93 14.78 13.17
N GLU A 302 0.24 15.24 13.62
CA GLU A 302 0.37 15.95 14.91
C GLU A 302 -0.30 17.32 14.84
N VAL A 303 -0.34 17.92 13.65
CA VAL A 303 -0.90 19.25 13.43
C VAL A 303 -2.30 19.21 12.84
N PHE A 304 -2.61 18.25 11.96
CA PHE A 304 -3.86 18.19 11.21
C PHE A 304 -4.60 16.87 11.43
N ASP A 305 -5.93 16.94 11.49
CA ASP A 305 -6.79 15.76 11.39
C ASP A 305 -6.79 15.25 9.93
N LEU A 306 -5.79 14.43 9.59
CA LEU A 306 -5.57 13.98 8.21
C LEU A 306 -6.78 13.30 7.56
N PRO A 307 -7.56 12.44 8.24
CA PRO A 307 -8.82 11.93 7.72
C PRO A 307 -9.77 13.03 7.22
N SER A 308 -9.94 14.10 8.00
CA SER A 308 -10.78 15.23 7.61
C SER A 308 -10.17 16.07 6.49
N VAL A 309 -8.85 16.29 6.52
CA VAL A 309 -8.13 16.99 5.45
C VAL A 309 -8.24 16.25 4.11
N ARG A 310 -8.07 14.92 4.10
CA ARG A 310 -8.22 14.08 2.89
C ARG A 310 -9.65 14.16 2.34
N LYS A 311 -10.67 14.03 3.19
CA LYS A 311 -12.07 14.17 2.78
C LYS A 311 -12.37 15.57 2.22
N CYS A 312 -11.81 16.62 2.82
CA CYS A 312 -11.95 17.98 2.32
C CYS A 312 -11.32 18.14 0.92
N TYR A 313 -10.13 17.57 0.72
CA TYR A 313 -9.45 17.55 -0.57
C TYR A 313 -10.26 16.81 -1.64
N GLU A 314 -10.72 15.59 -1.34
CA GLU A 314 -11.51 14.77 -2.27
C GLU A 314 -12.87 15.41 -2.62
N CYS A 315 -13.49 16.13 -1.68
CA CYS A 315 -14.79 16.75 -1.88
C CYS A 315 -14.72 18.00 -2.76
N GLY A 316 -13.91 19.00 -2.38
CA GLY A 316 -13.71 20.23 -3.14
C GLY A 316 -14.95 21.08 -3.50
N ALA A 317 -16.15 20.71 -3.03
CA ALA A 317 -17.41 21.25 -3.57
C ALA A 317 -17.58 22.76 -3.38
N CYS A 318 -17.05 23.32 -2.29
CA CYS A 318 -17.18 24.74 -1.97
C CYS A 318 -16.18 25.65 -2.72
N VAL A 319 -15.27 25.10 -3.54
CA VAL A 319 -14.19 25.87 -4.17
C VAL A 319 -14.75 27.01 -5.04
N ASN A 320 -15.76 26.72 -5.86
CA ASN A 320 -16.34 27.71 -6.78
C ASN A 320 -17.20 28.77 -6.07
N ASP A 321 -17.62 28.52 -4.84
CA ASP A 321 -18.34 29.50 -4.01
C ASP A 321 -17.41 30.45 -3.28
N CYS A 322 -16.10 30.16 -3.24
CA CYS A 322 -15.14 31.03 -2.60
C CYS A 322 -15.10 32.39 -3.31
N PRO A 323 -15.36 33.52 -2.60
CA PRO A 323 -15.37 34.84 -3.22
C PRO A 323 -14.00 35.22 -3.80
N VAL A 324 -12.92 34.70 -3.22
CA VAL A 324 -11.55 34.99 -3.66
C VAL A 324 -11.23 34.24 -4.95
N VAL A 325 -11.67 32.98 -5.09
CA VAL A 325 -11.55 32.22 -6.35
C VAL A 325 -12.25 32.96 -7.49
N LYS A 326 -13.43 33.54 -7.24
CA LYS A 326 -14.22 34.27 -8.25
C LYS A 326 -13.50 35.49 -8.83
N ILE A 327 -12.64 36.14 -8.06
CA ILE A 327 -11.92 37.35 -8.48
C ILE A 327 -10.43 37.09 -8.79
N ASN A 328 -9.88 35.97 -8.31
CA ASN A 328 -8.50 35.59 -8.48
C ASN A 328 -8.39 34.09 -8.83
N PRO A 329 -8.41 33.75 -10.13
CA PRO A 329 -8.35 32.38 -10.61
C PRO A 329 -7.07 31.61 -10.22
N GLU A 330 -5.99 32.30 -9.85
CA GLU A 330 -4.74 31.67 -9.40
C GLU A 330 -4.84 31.14 -7.96
N PHE A 331 -5.84 31.57 -7.20
CA PHE A 331 -6.08 31.04 -5.86
C PHE A 331 -7.01 29.84 -5.95
N ASN A 332 -6.51 28.66 -5.59
CA ASN A 332 -7.33 27.47 -5.41
C ASN A 332 -7.07 26.85 -4.04
N PRO A 333 -8.03 26.91 -3.09
CA PRO A 333 -7.80 26.41 -1.75
C PRO A 333 -7.71 24.88 -1.70
N ASN A 334 -8.33 24.17 -2.64
CA ASN A 334 -8.26 22.71 -2.70
C ASN A 334 -6.91 22.23 -3.24
N GLU A 335 -6.31 22.95 -4.19
CA GLU A 335 -4.95 22.68 -4.67
C GLU A 335 -3.92 22.83 -3.55
N ILE A 336 -4.06 23.86 -2.71
CA ILE A 336 -3.19 24.06 -1.53
C ILE A 336 -3.27 22.86 -0.59
N ILE A 337 -4.47 22.33 -0.34
CA ILE A 337 -4.65 21.13 0.48
C ILE A 337 -4.04 19.90 -0.22
N GLY A 338 -4.16 19.78 -1.54
CA GLY A 338 -3.55 18.71 -2.31
C GLY A 338 -2.02 18.71 -2.18
N ARG A 339 -1.39 19.88 -2.30
CA ARG A 339 0.06 20.07 -2.11
C ARG A 339 0.51 19.73 -0.68
N LEU A 340 -0.27 20.18 0.30
CA LEU A 340 -0.09 19.80 1.71
C LEU A 340 -0.13 18.27 1.88
N LEU A 341 -1.13 17.60 1.33
CA LEU A 341 -1.22 16.14 1.39
C LEU A 341 -0.09 15.46 0.60
N SER A 342 0.53 16.13 -0.37
CA SER A 342 1.56 15.57 -1.25
C SER A 342 2.99 15.68 -0.72
N GLY A 343 3.23 16.35 0.42
CA GLY A 343 4.59 16.49 0.95
C GLY A 343 5.13 17.92 1.00
N GLU A 344 4.35 18.91 0.55
CA GLU A 344 4.85 20.25 0.26
C GLU A 344 4.49 21.27 1.36
N LEU A 345 4.56 20.90 2.64
CA LEU A 345 4.16 21.81 3.73
C LEU A 345 4.96 23.12 3.68
N GLU A 346 6.28 23.03 3.49
CA GLU A 346 7.20 24.17 3.43
C GLU A 346 6.83 25.11 2.28
N ALA A 347 6.63 24.59 1.07
CA ALA A 347 6.26 25.42 -0.08
C ALA A 347 4.84 26.02 0.08
N VAL A 348 3.93 25.30 0.74
CA VAL A 348 2.59 25.81 1.05
C VAL A 348 2.65 26.99 2.01
N ILE A 349 3.40 26.89 3.11
CA ILE A 349 3.44 27.95 4.13
C ILE A 349 4.24 29.18 3.69
N GLU A 350 5.18 29.02 2.74
CA GLU A 350 5.90 30.13 2.12
C GLU A 350 5.08 30.85 1.05
N SER A 351 4.07 30.19 0.50
CA SER A 351 3.20 30.78 -0.52
C SER A 351 2.32 31.88 0.07
N HIS A 352 2.25 33.02 -0.62
CA HIS A 352 1.29 34.07 -0.27
C HIS A 352 -0.18 33.62 -0.39
N ASN A 353 -0.45 32.50 -1.09
CA ASN A 353 -1.81 32.02 -1.32
C ASN A 353 -2.54 31.64 -0.03
N ILE A 354 -1.87 31.18 1.03
CA ILE A 354 -2.56 30.85 2.30
C ILE A 354 -3.21 32.09 2.94
N TRP A 355 -2.64 33.28 2.68
CA TRP A 355 -3.13 34.57 3.21
C TRP A 355 -4.31 35.12 2.43
N ARG A 356 -4.62 34.54 1.26
CA ARG A 356 -5.78 34.92 0.45
C ARG A 356 -7.09 34.39 1.04
N CYS A 357 -7.06 33.45 1.99
CA CYS A 357 -8.27 33.08 2.76
C CYS A 357 -8.69 34.24 3.65
N VAL A 358 -9.86 34.83 3.35
CA VAL A 358 -10.43 36.00 4.05
C VAL A 358 -11.33 35.65 5.23
N ASP A 359 -11.34 34.39 5.67
CA ASP A 359 -12.05 33.91 6.85
C ASP A 359 -13.56 34.30 6.85
N CYS A 360 -14.20 34.21 5.68
CA CYS A 360 -15.64 34.48 5.50
C CYS A 360 -16.55 33.30 5.87
N TYR A 361 -15.97 32.13 6.18
CA TYR A 361 -16.68 30.89 6.57
C TYR A 361 -17.67 30.29 5.54
N THR A 362 -17.74 30.79 4.29
CA THR A 362 -18.58 30.17 3.25
C THR A 362 -18.33 28.67 3.09
N CYS A 363 -17.06 28.25 3.11
CA CYS A 363 -16.69 26.83 3.02
C CYS A 363 -17.19 26.00 4.22
N TYR A 364 -17.29 26.61 5.41
CA TYR A 364 -17.83 25.96 6.60
C TYR A 364 -19.35 25.83 6.49
N GLU A 365 -20.04 26.87 6.00
CA GLU A 365 -21.49 26.82 5.84
C GLU A 365 -21.96 25.80 4.82
N LEU A 366 -21.26 25.71 3.68
CA LEU A 366 -21.55 24.74 2.64
C LEU A 366 -21.15 23.29 3.00
N CYS A 367 -20.29 23.09 4.00
CA CYS A 367 -19.82 21.76 4.36
C CYS A 367 -20.88 21.01 5.18
N PRO A 368 -21.48 19.92 4.66
CA PRO A 368 -22.48 19.15 5.41
C PRO A 368 -21.90 18.46 6.65
N GLN A 369 -20.58 18.23 6.67
CA GLN A 369 -19.85 17.61 7.79
C GLN A 369 -19.22 18.64 8.73
N LYS A 370 -19.35 19.94 8.44
CA LYS A 370 -18.76 21.05 9.21
C LYS A 370 -17.28 20.85 9.58
N MET A 371 -16.52 20.19 8.69
CA MET A 371 -15.09 19.94 8.88
C MET A 371 -14.27 21.24 8.90
N GLY A 372 -14.71 22.21 8.09
CA GLY A 372 -14.17 23.58 8.07
C GLY A 372 -12.81 23.67 7.41
N MET A 373 -12.79 23.98 6.11
CA MET A 373 -11.56 24.29 5.38
C MET A 373 -10.83 25.50 5.99
N ASN A 374 -11.57 26.47 6.54
CA ASN A 374 -11.01 27.61 7.26
C ASN A 374 -10.04 27.16 8.37
N LYS A 375 -10.35 26.11 9.14
CA LYS A 375 -9.49 25.59 10.21
C LYS A 375 -8.14 25.08 9.69
N ILE A 376 -8.12 24.55 8.46
CA ILE A 376 -6.87 24.13 7.80
C ILE A 376 -6.02 25.38 7.50
N PHE A 377 -6.64 26.41 6.94
CA PHE A 377 -5.96 27.68 6.64
C PHE A 377 -5.49 28.40 7.90
N ASP A 378 -6.25 28.39 8.99
CA ASP A 378 -5.85 28.96 10.28
C ASP A 378 -4.56 28.32 10.79
N LYS A 379 -4.49 26.98 10.75
CA LYS A 379 -3.27 26.24 11.11
C LYS A 379 -2.10 26.55 10.18
N LEU A 380 -2.32 26.61 8.86
CA LEU A 380 -1.26 26.97 7.91
C LEU A 380 -0.72 28.40 8.15
N LYS A 381 -1.62 29.37 8.38
CA LYS A 381 -1.26 30.75 8.72
C LYS A 381 -0.48 30.82 10.03
N HIS A 382 -0.87 30.03 11.03
CA HIS A 382 -0.17 29.94 12.31
C HIS A 382 1.26 29.43 12.14
N ILE A 383 1.44 28.28 11.47
CA ILE A 383 2.77 27.70 11.19
C ILE A 383 3.64 28.68 10.39
N ALA A 384 3.04 29.39 9.41
CA ALA A 384 3.75 30.40 8.63
C ALA A 384 4.23 31.58 9.50
N LEU A 385 3.42 32.04 10.46
CA LEU A 385 3.81 33.11 11.39
C LEU A 385 4.92 32.67 12.34
N GLU A 386 4.84 31.47 12.90
CA GLU A 386 5.91 30.91 13.77
C GLU A 386 7.25 30.86 13.05
N LYS A 387 7.24 30.57 11.73
CA LYS A 387 8.44 30.56 10.88
C LYS A 387 8.80 31.93 10.29
N GLY A 388 8.14 33.02 10.71
CA GLY A 388 8.42 34.37 10.23
C GLY A 388 8.06 34.62 8.76
N LYS A 389 7.17 33.81 8.17
CA LYS A 389 6.71 33.88 6.77
C LYS A 389 5.39 34.66 6.61
N GLY A 390 4.98 35.40 7.63
CA GLY A 390 3.75 36.20 7.61
C GLY A 390 3.85 37.46 6.72
N PRO A 391 2.72 38.05 6.32
CA PRO A 391 2.72 39.31 5.57
C PRO A 391 3.28 40.45 6.41
N LYS A 392 4.06 41.35 5.80
CA LYS A 392 4.71 42.47 6.50
C LYS A 392 3.73 43.35 7.32
N GLY A 393 2.51 43.55 6.82
CA GLY A 393 1.48 44.36 7.49
C GLY A 393 0.90 43.72 8.76
N PHE A 394 1.05 42.40 8.94
CA PHE A 394 0.51 41.71 10.11
C PHE A 394 1.34 41.99 11.36
N ALA A 395 2.66 42.12 11.25
CA ALA A 395 3.52 42.40 12.40
C ALA A 395 3.10 43.67 13.14
N ALA A 396 2.92 44.78 12.41
CA ALA A 396 2.46 46.05 13.00
C ALA A 396 1.05 45.93 13.62
N SER A 397 0.16 45.18 12.99
CA SER A 397 -1.20 44.95 13.51
C SER A 397 -1.18 44.11 14.79
N ILE A 398 -0.34 43.07 14.85
CA ILE A 398 -0.14 42.21 16.02
C ILE A 398 0.47 43.01 17.17
N GLU A 399 1.47 43.85 16.90
CA GLU A 399 2.07 44.73 17.91
C GLU A 399 1.06 45.72 18.48
N MET A 400 0.27 46.37 17.61
CA MET A 400 -0.80 47.27 18.03
C MET A 400 -1.84 46.55 18.88
N PHE A 401 -2.25 45.33 18.49
CA PHE A 401 -3.16 44.52 19.30
C PHE A 401 -2.57 44.15 20.67
N LYS A 402 -1.31 43.71 20.73
CA LYS A 402 -0.62 43.38 21.99
C LYS A 402 -0.46 44.58 22.91
N LYS A 403 -0.21 45.76 22.33
CA LYS A 403 0.04 47.00 23.07
C LYS A 403 -1.26 47.64 23.58
N ASP A 404 -2.22 47.83 22.68
CA ASP A 404 -3.39 48.68 22.90
C ASP A 404 -4.69 47.87 23.06
N GLY A 405 -4.64 46.54 22.85
CA GLY A 405 -5.80 45.65 22.88
C GLY A 405 -6.78 45.88 21.73
N ARG A 406 -6.36 46.61 20.70
CA ARG A 406 -7.18 47.04 19.57
C ARG A 406 -6.35 47.04 18.28
N LEU A 407 -7.05 46.94 17.16
CA LEU A 407 -6.46 47.03 15.83
C LEU A 407 -6.66 48.44 15.23
N GLY A 408 -6.32 49.48 15.98
CA GLY A 408 -6.40 50.86 15.53
C GLY A 408 -6.78 51.85 16.62
N GLU A 409 -6.34 53.10 16.45
CA GLU A 409 -6.69 54.21 17.33
C GLU A 409 -7.94 54.95 16.85
N PRO A 410 -8.75 55.50 17.77
CA PRO A 410 -9.89 56.35 17.42
C PRO A 410 -9.46 57.57 16.60
N THR A 411 -10.12 57.79 15.46
CA THR A 411 -9.78 58.91 14.57
C THR A 411 -10.53 60.18 14.94
N SER A 412 -9.99 61.32 14.49
CA SER A 412 -10.61 62.65 14.65
C SER A 412 -11.99 62.79 13.98
N VAL A 413 -12.38 61.83 13.12
CA VAL A 413 -13.71 61.76 12.49
C VAL A 413 -14.82 61.66 13.54
N ARG A 414 -14.57 61.04 14.70
CA ARG A 414 -15.53 60.95 15.80
C ARG A 414 -16.03 62.32 16.26
N LYS A 415 -15.15 63.32 16.30
CA LYS A 415 -15.49 64.71 16.65
C LYS A 415 -16.45 65.32 15.62
N LYS A 416 -16.22 65.06 14.33
CA LYS A 416 -17.12 65.50 13.25
C LYS A 416 -18.51 64.86 13.36
N LEU A 417 -18.58 63.62 13.84
CA LEU A 417 -19.83 62.88 14.07
C LEU A 417 -20.48 63.18 15.43
N LYS A 418 -19.92 64.10 16.24
CA LYS A 418 -20.39 64.42 17.61
C LYS A 418 -20.47 63.20 18.53
N LEU A 419 -19.62 62.20 18.31
CA LEU A 419 -19.53 61.02 19.17
C LEU A 419 -18.63 61.28 20.39
N PRO A 420 -18.97 60.75 21.58
CA PRO A 420 -18.09 60.83 22.73
C PRO A 420 -16.77 60.07 22.49
N GLU A 421 -15.74 60.38 23.29
CA GLU A 421 -14.51 59.60 23.30
C GLU A 421 -14.84 58.13 23.63
N PRO A 422 -14.21 57.17 22.94
CA PRO A 422 -14.51 55.76 23.18
C PRO A 422 -14.03 55.35 24.58
N PRO A 423 -14.65 54.32 25.18
CA PRO A 423 -14.16 53.75 26.42
C PRO A 423 -12.68 53.35 26.32
N LYS A 424 -11.94 53.46 27.44
CA LYS A 424 -10.54 52.99 27.54
C LYS A 424 -10.47 51.50 27.15
N SER A 425 -9.37 51.09 26.53
CA SER A 425 -9.15 49.67 26.22
C SER A 425 -8.74 48.90 27.47
N GLY A 426 -9.06 47.60 27.51
CA GLY A 426 -8.61 46.66 28.54
C GLY A 426 -7.20 46.10 28.27
N ALA A 427 -6.30 46.90 27.67
CA ALA A 427 -5.00 46.42 27.19
C ALA A 427 -4.15 45.74 28.28
N GLU A 428 -4.18 46.26 29.51
CA GLU A 428 -3.42 45.68 30.63
C GLU A 428 -3.94 44.30 31.05
N GLU A 429 -5.26 44.09 31.03
CA GLU A 429 -5.84 42.77 31.28
C GLU A 429 -5.49 41.80 30.15
N LEU A 430 -5.61 42.24 28.89
CA LEU A 430 -5.22 41.45 27.73
C LEU A 430 -3.74 41.03 27.79
N LYS A 431 -2.82 41.95 28.15
CA LYS A 431 -1.40 41.62 28.33
C LYS A 431 -1.19 40.53 29.37
N LYS A 432 -1.92 40.55 30.50
CA LYS A 432 -1.86 39.47 31.50
C LYS A 432 -2.32 38.13 30.92
N LEU A 433 -3.41 38.11 30.16
CA LEU A 433 -3.90 36.90 29.50
C LEU A 433 -2.90 36.36 28.47
N LEU A 434 -2.35 37.22 27.61
CA LEU A 434 -1.37 36.83 26.60
C LEU A 434 -0.07 36.31 27.24
N ASN A 435 0.40 36.94 28.31
CA ASN A 435 1.57 36.46 29.06
C ASN A 435 1.32 35.08 29.68
N HIS A 436 0.12 34.84 30.22
CA HIS A 436 -0.24 33.52 30.76
C HIS A 436 -0.28 32.43 29.67
N ILE A 437 -0.76 32.77 28.47
CA ILE A 437 -0.76 31.86 27.32
C ILE A 437 0.68 31.54 26.90
N ASN A 438 1.56 32.55 26.81
CA ASN A 438 2.95 32.34 26.41
C ASN A 438 3.74 31.50 27.42
N GLN A 439 3.54 31.73 28.73
CA GLN A 439 4.16 30.94 29.80
C GLN A 439 3.74 29.46 29.74
N LYS A 440 2.46 29.18 29.48
CA LYS A 440 1.98 27.81 29.26
C LYS A 440 2.48 27.20 27.95
N GLY A 441 2.76 28.00 26.93
CA GLY A 441 3.39 27.53 25.70
C GLY A 441 4.80 27.01 25.98
N GLU A 442 5.60 27.79 26.72
CA GLU A 442 6.97 27.43 27.10
C GLU A 442 7.02 26.21 28.06
N GLU A 443 6.09 26.08 29.00
CA GLU A 443 6.02 24.92 29.92
C GLU A 443 5.60 23.60 29.25
N ASN A 444 4.91 23.65 28.11
CA ASN A 444 4.52 22.45 27.35
C ASN A 444 5.55 22.06 26.27
N GLU A 445 6.61 22.86 26.08
CA GLU A 445 7.72 22.59 25.16
C GLU A 445 8.99 22.05 25.88
N VAL A 446 8.96 21.88 27.22
CA VAL A 446 10.05 21.31 28.05
C VAL A 446 9.87 19.82 28.33
#